data_AF-A0A1V4IPL9-F1
#
_entry.id   AF-A0A1V4IPL9-F1
#
_cell.length_a   1.000
_cell.length_b   1.000
_cell.length_c   1.000
_cell.angle_alpha   90.00
_cell.angle_beta   90.00
_cell.angle_gamma   90.00
#
_symmetry.space_group_name_H-M   'P 1'
#
loop_
_entity.id
_entity.type
_entity.pdbx_description
1 polymer ?
#
loop_
_entity_poly.entity_id
_entity_poly.type
_entity_poly.pdbx_seq_one_letter_code
_entity_poly.pdbx_strand_id
1 'polypeptide(L)'
;MKKRFVLIITLLFAISLLVSCKTDNGEKTVLNFLKAYYTVNQKDFDYYQQMANDAKASGDDEYNKSYESHTKKFKQYLSNSSYKFFDEKKASYTRIADAFNNNYFAKISSIKITGTEKDKKAKTITYNYTYQFSEVNKDTKKTKKMKLSGALTVKKENNNWKIINSISGN
;
A
#
# COMPACT_ATOMS: atom_id res chain seq x y z
N MET A 1 -14.58 -45.61 27.44
CA MET A 1 -13.28 -44.95 27.17
C MET A 1 -13.40 -43.93 26.03
N LYS A 2 -13.95 -42.72 26.26
CA LYS A 2 -13.92 -41.60 25.28
C LYS A 2 -14.12 -40.25 26.01
N LYS A 3 -13.19 -39.85 26.87
CA LYS A 3 -13.26 -38.56 27.60
C LYS A 3 -11.90 -37.85 27.77
N ARG A 4 -10.89 -38.14 26.92
CA ARG A 4 -9.53 -37.56 27.09
C ARG A 4 -8.96 -36.85 25.86
N PHE A 5 -9.76 -36.57 24.83
CA PHE A 5 -9.25 -35.95 23.59
C PHE A 5 -9.65 -34.49 23.36
N VAL A 6 -10.31 -33.84 24.32
CA VAL A 6 -10.79 -32.46 24.15
C VAL A 6 -9.88 -31.41 24.82
N LEU A 7 -8.89 -31.82 25.62
CA LEU A 7 -8.10 -30.88 26.45
C LEU A 7 -6.75 -30.45 25.86
N ILE A 8 -6.33 -30.95 24.69
CA ILE A 8 -5.00 -30.63 24.12
C ILE A 8 -5.08 -29.59 22.99
N ILE A 9 -6.25 -29.39 22.34
CA ILE A 9 -6.37 -28.43 21.22
C ILE A 9 -6.54 -26.99 21.73
N THR A 10 -7.09 -26.78 22.92
CA THR A 10 -7.30 -25.44 23.47
C THR A 10 -6.02 -24.75 23.98
N LEU A 11 -4.95 -25.51 24.22
CA LEU A 11 -3.69 -24.95 24.75
C LEU A 11 -2.71 -24.47 23.65
N LEU A 12 -2.87 -24.94 22.42
CA LEU A 12 -2.07 -24.48 21.27
C LEU A 12 -2.56 -23.13 20.70
N PHE A 13 -3.76 -22.68 21.07
CA PHE A 13 -4.29 -21.38 20.67
C PHE A 13 -3.92 -20.23 21.63
N ALA A 14 -3.30 -20.53 22.77
CA ALA A 14 -2.96 -19.53 23.79
C ALA A 14 -1.58 -18.87 23.61
N ILE A 15 -0.72 -19.38 22.72
CA ILE A 15 0.65 -18.86 22.54
C ILE A 15 0.76 -17.79 21.44
N SER A 16 -0.31 -17.54 20.66
CA SER A 16 -0.31 -16.47 19.65
C SER A 16 -0.56 -15.06 20.22
N LEU A 17 -0.67 -14.90 21.55
CA LEU A 17 -1.09 -13.63 22.17
C LEU A 17 0.02 -12.66 22.58
N LEU A 18 1.32 -12.99 22.55
CA LEU A 18 2.33 -12.09 23.14
C LEU A 18 3.67 -12.00 22.38
N VAL A 19 3.61 -11.69 21.09
CA VAL A 19 4.64 -10.84 20.47
C VAL A 19 3.94 -9.68 19.76
N SER A 20 3.20 -8.89 20.53
CA SER A 20 2.88 -7.53 20.11
C SER A 20 4.16 -6.70 20.22
N CYS A 21 5.07 -6.90 19.25
CA CYS A 21 6.08 -5.91 18.96
C CYS A 21 5.28 -4.62 18.70
N LYS A 22 5.36 -3.63 19.59
CA LYS A 22 4.65 -2.37 19.44
C LYS A 22 5.17 -1.69 18.18
N THR A 23 4.59 -2.02 17.03
CA THR A 23 4.80 -1.30 15.78
C THR A 23 4.36 0.14 16.05
N ASP A 24 5.28 1.08 15.92
CA ASP A 24 4.94 2.51 16.04
C ASP A 24 3.82 2.83 15.03
N ASN A 25 2.89 3.71 15.41
CA ASN A 25 1.80 4.12 14.51
C ASN A 25 2.36 4.76 13.21
N GLY A 26 3.56 5.34 13.27
CA GLY A 26 4.30 5.80 12.08
C GLY A 26 4.68 4.65 11.15
N GLU A 27 5.29 3.59 11.69
CA GLU A 27 5.65 2.38 10.95
C GLU A 27 4.41 1.72 10.35
N LYS A 28 3.32 1.59 11.12
CA LYS A 28 2.06 1.04 10.63
C LYS A 28 1.49 1.83 9.44
N THR A 29 1.62 3.15 9.47
CA THR A 29 1.22 4.03 8.36
C THR A 29 2.02 3.71 7.10
N VAL A 30 3.34 3.60 7.23
CA VAL A 30 4.25 3.22 6.13
C VAL A 30 3.90 1.85 5.58
N LEU A 31 3.77 0.83 6.43
CA LEU A 31 3.46 -0.53 6.01
C LEU A 31 2.13 -0.63 5.27
N ASN A 32 1.09 0.05 5.77
CA ASN A 32 -0.24 0.05 5.15
C ASN A 32 -0.25 0.82 3.83
N PHE A 33 0.44 1.95 3.77
CA PHE A 33 0.62 2.69 2.52
C PHE A 33 1.28 1.83 1.45
N LEU A 34 2.43 1.20 1.77
CA LEU A 34 3.17 0.36 0.84
C LEU A 34 2.30 -0.79 0.32
N LYS A 35 1.60 -1.50 1.22
CA LYS A 35 0.65 -2.57 0.87
C LYS A 35 -0.43 -2.08 -0.09
N ALA A 36 -1.03 -0.93 0.18
CA ALA A 36 -2.08 -0.35 -0.66
C ALA A 36 -1.54 0.13 -2.01
N TYR A 37 -0.33 0.69 -2.04
CA TYR A 37 0.27 1.28 -3.24
C TYR A 37 0.77 0.22 -4.22
N TYR A 38 1.53 -0.77 -3.76
CA TYR A 38 2.13 -1.78 -4.65
C TYR A 38 1.25 -3.01 -4.90
N THR A 39 0.05 -3.08 -4.32
CA THR A 39 -0.91 -4.13 -4.65
C THR A 39 -1.82 -3.64 -5.79
N VAL A 40 -1.86 -4.38 -6.88
CA VAL A 40 -2.78 -4.16 -8.01
C VAL A 40 -3.52 -5.48 -8.26
N ASN A 41 -4.84 -5.44 -8.14
CA ASN A 41 -5.70 -6.62 -8.30
C ASN A 41 -6.81 -6.38 -9.34
N GLN A 42 -7.72 -7.34 -9.51
CA GLN A 42 -8.81 -7.24 -10.48
C GLN A 42 -9.68 -5.99 -10.29
N LYS A 43 -9.99 -5.57 -9.06
CA LYS A 43 -10.78 -4.35 -8.81
C LYS A 43 -10.08 -3.09 -9.32
N ASP A 44 -8.74 -3.06 -9.25
CA ASP A 44 -7.97 -1.95 -9.81
C ASP A 44 -8.05 -1.94 -11.35
N PHE A 45 -8.07 -3.11 -11.99
CA PHE A 45 -8.23 -3.23 -13.44
C PHE A 45 -9.63 -2.81 -13.90
N ASP A 46 -10.67 -3.30 -13.23
CA ASP A 46 -12.06 -2.93 -13.53
C ASP A 46 -12.24 -1.41 -13.45
N TYR A 47 -11.63 -0.81 -12.42
CA TYR A 47 -11.59 0.64 -12.25
C TYR A 47 -10.86 1.36 -13.40
N TYR A 48 -9.69 0.87 -13.84
CA TYR A 48 -8.97 1.47 -14.96
C TYR A 48 -9.76 1.40 -16.27
N GLN A 49 -10.42 0.28 -16.53
CA GLN A 49 -11.30 0.13 -17.70
C GLN A 49 -12.49 1.09 -17.63
N GLN A 50 -13.11 1.21 -16.46
CA GLN A 50 -14.19 2.19 -16.23
C GLN A 50 -13.69 3.61 -16.52
N MET A 51 -12.57 4.03 -15.94
CA MET A 51 -11.99 5.36 -16.19
C MET A 51 -11.70 5.62 -17.68
N ALA A 52 -11.17 4.62 -18.39
CA ALA A 52 -10.88 4.73 -19.82
C ALA A 52 -12.17 4.85 -20.67
N ASN A 53 -13.28 4.29 -20.19
CA ASN A 53 -14.59 4.41 -20.82
C ASN A 53 -15.25 5.75 -20.48
N ASP A 54 -15.21 6.20 -19.22
CA ASP A 54 -15.74 7.49 -18.75
C ASP A 54 -15.08 8.65 -19.52
N ALA A 55 -13.75 8.59 -19.73
CA ALA A 55 -13.03 9.58 -20.53
C ALA A 55 -13.55 9.68 -21.99
N LYS A 56 -14.01 8.57 -22.55
CA LYS A 56 -14.55 8.52 -23.92
C LYS A 56 -16.01 8.95 -24.00
N ALA A 57 -16.79 8.68 -22.96
CA ALA A 57 -18.25 8.86 -22.98
C ALA A 57 -18.69 10.29 -22.60
N SER A 58 -17.96 10.95 -21.71
CA SER A 58 -18.53 12.07 -20.94
C SER A 58 -17.55 13.21 -20.64
N GLY A 59 -16.32 13.13 -21.16
CA GLY A 59 -15.31 14.17 -21.05
C GLY A 59 -14.56 14.20 -19.70
N ASP A 60 -13.80 15.28 -19.49
CA ASP A 60 -12.82 15.39 -18.40
C ASP A 60 -13.44 15.33 -16.98
N ASP A 61 -14.68 15.77 -16.80
CA ASP A 61 -15.33 15.86 -15.49
C ASP A 61 -15.63 14.48 -14.86
N GLU A 62 -16.15 13.54 -15.66
CA GLU A 62 -16.42 12.19 -15.16
C GLU A 62 -15.14 11.39 -14.95
N TYR A 63 -14.15 11.57 -15.84
CA TYR A 63 -12.80 11.03 -15.64
C TYR A 63 -12.17 11.53 -14.33
N ASN A 64 -12.27 12.84 -14.04
CA ASN A 64 -11.73 13.43 -12.81
C ASN A 64 -12.43 12.92 -11.55
N LYS A 65 -13.76 12.77 -11.58
CA LYS A 65 -14.53 12.19 -10.46
C LYS A 65 -14.17 10.74 -10.18
N SER A 66 -14.08 9.92 -11.24
CA SER A 66 -13.64 8.53 -11.13
C SER A 66 -12.22 8.48 -10.56
N TYR A 67 -11.29 9.30 -11.09
CA TYR A 67 -9.93 9.45 -10.58
C TYR A 67 -9.86 9.74 -9.07
N GLU A 68 -10.57 10.78 -8.63
CA GLU A 68 -10.55 11.23 -7.24
C GLU A 68 -11.06 10.14 -6.29
N SER A 69 -12.12 9.41 -6.68
CA SER A 69 -12.76 8.40 -5.85
C SER A 69 -11.80 7.28 -5.43
N HIS A 70 -10.91 6.85 -6.33
CA HIS A 70 -9.93 5.80 -6.05
C HIS A 70 -8.71 6.35 -5.32
N THR A 71 -8.27 7.56 -5.69
CA THR A 71 -7.11 8.22 -5.07
C THR A 71 -7.38 8.54 -3.59
N LYS A 72 -8.63 8.87 -3.23
CA LYS A 72 -9.04 9.24 -1.87
C LYS A 72 -8.66 8.22 -0.80
N LYS A 73 -8.58 6.93 -1.13
CA LYS A 73 -8.15 5.88 -0.18
C LYS A 73 -6.74 6.09 0.36
N PHE A 74 -5.88 6.81 -0.37
CA PHE A 74 -4.51 7.12 0.04
C PHE A 74 -4.41 8.34 0.96
N LYS A 75 -5.44 9.20 1.02
CA LYS A 75 -5.48 10.41 1.86
C LYS A 75 -5.26 10.10 3.35
N GLN A 76 -5.65 8.91 3.79
CA GLN A 76 -5.44 8.49 5.17
C GLN A 76 -3.95 8.30 5.54
N TYR A 77 -3.08 8.04 4.57
CA TYR A 77 -1.65 7.80 4.79
C TYR A 77 -0.76 9.01 4.52
N LEU A 78 -1.18 9.90 3.63
CA LEU A 78 -0.38 11.01 3.14
C LEU A 78 -0.73 12.31 3.88
N SER A 79 0.25 13.19 4.06
CA SER A 79 0.01 14.58 4.46
C SER A 79 -0.77 15.30 3.36
N ASN A 80 -1.31 16.47 3.65
CA ASN A 80 -2.02 17.25 2.62
C ASN A 80 -1.12 17.59 1.42
N SER A 81 0.14 17.96 1.67
CA SER A 81 1.10 18.28 0.60
C SER A 81 1.49 17.05 -0.21
N SER A 82 1.79 15.91 0.44
CA SER A 82 2.11 14.67 -0.25
C SER A 82 0.91 14.11 -1.00
N TYR A 83 -0.31 14.24 -0.47
CA TYR A 83 -1.53 13.83 -1.15
C TYR A 83 -1.77 14.66 -2.41
N LYS A 84 -1.62 15.99 -2.32
CA LYS A 84 -1.75 16.88 -3.48
C LYS A 84 -0.75 16.50 -4.58
N PHE A 85 0.52 16.29 -4.23
CA PHE A 85 1.52 15.84 -5.21
C PHE A 85 1.19 14.47 -5.81
N PHE A 86 0.73 13.52 -4.98
CA PHE A 86 0.34 12.19 -5.41
C PHE A 86 -0.83 12.21 -6.41
N ASP A 87 -1.80 13.10 -6.16
CA ASP A 87 -2.97 13.36 -6.99
C ASP A 87 -2.58 14.03 -8.32
N GLU A 88 -1.79 15.11 -8.27
CA GLU A 88 -1.29 15.83 -9.46
C GLU A 88 -0.44 14.93 -10.38
N LYS A 89 0.36 14.03 -9.81
CA LYS A 89 1.15 13.06 -10.57
C LYS A 89 0.36 11.85 -11.04
N LYS A 90 -0.94 11.78 -10.75
CA LYS A 90 -1.81 10.66 -11.07
C LYS A 90 -1.24 9.32 -10.59
N ALA A 91 -0.52 9.29 -9.47
CA ALA A 91 0.29 8.14 -9.06
C ALA A 91 -0.55 6.87 -8.80
N SER A 92 -1.76 7.03 -8.25
CA SER A 92 -2.75 5.95 -8.09
C SER A 92 -3.17 5.32 -9.41
N TYR A 93 -3.26 6.11 -10.49
CA TYR A 93 -3.66 5.68 -11.82
C TYR A 93 -2.49 5.07 -12.58
N THR A 94 -1.33 5.74 -12.61
CA THR A 94 -0.16 5.30 -13.38
C THR A 94 0.29 3.88 -13.00
N ARG A 95 0.30 3.56 -11.70
CA ARG A 95 0.63 2.20 -11.22
C ARG A 95 -0.34 1.12 -11.73
N ILE A 96 -1.61 1.47 -11.94
CA ILE A 96 -2.64 0.54 -12.43
C ILE A 96 -2.53 0.44 -13.95
N ALA A 97 -2.31 1.57 -14.62
CA ALA A 97 -2.08 1.64 -16.06
C ALA A 97 -0.90 0.75 -16.48
N ASP A 98 0.22 0.84 -15.74
CA ASP A 98 1.39 0.01 -15.99
C ASP A 98 1.07 -1.50 -15.85
N ALA A 99 0.43 -1.89 -14.75
CA ALA A 99 0.02 -3.27 -14.52
C ALA A 99 -0.97 -3.79 -15.59
N PHE A 100 -1.92 -2.94 -15.98
CA PHE A 100 -2.90 -3.25 -17.02
C PHE A 100 -2.23 -3.46 -18.39
N ASN A 101 -1.39 -2.51 -18.80
CA ASN A 101 -0.72 -2.54 -20.11
C ASN A 101 0.27 -3.69 -20.24
N ASN A 102 0.89 -4.10 -19.13
CA ASN A 102 1.79 -5.26 -19.07
C ASN A 102 1.10 -6.57 -18.65
N ASN A 103 -0.24 -6.55 -18.54
CA ASN A 103 -1.11 -7.69 -18.23
C ASN A 103 -0.69 -8.52 -16.99
N TYR A 104 -0.45 -7.85 -15.87
CA TYR A 104 -0.08 -8.51 -14.61
C TYR A 104 -0.86 -7.99 -13.39
N PHE A 105 -0.97 -8.83 -12.35
CA PHE A 105 -1.33 -8.39 -11.01
C PHE A 105 -0.09 -8.24 -10.15
N ALA A 106 -0.07 -7.23 -9.28
CA ALA A 106 1.02 -7.02 -8.33
C ALA A 106 0.55 -7.31 -6.91
N LYS A 107 1.38 -8.02 -6.14
CA LYS A 107 1.13 -8.27 -4.72
C LYS A 107 2.41 -8.18 -3.92
N ILE A 108 2.39 -7.40 -2.84
CA ILE A 108 3.45 -7.44 -1.83
C ILE A 108 3.42 -8.79 -1.11
N SER A 109 4.57 -9.46 -1.09
CA SER A 109 4.79 -10.69 -0.34
C SER A 109 5.41 -10.44 1.02
N SER A 110 6.30 -9.46 1.14
CA SER A 110 6.90 -9.05 2.42
C SER A 110 7.32 -7.59 2.42
N ILE A 111 7.32 -6.97 3.59
CA ILE A 111 7.93 -5.67 3.85
C ILE A 111 8.74 -5.82 5.13
N LYS A 112 9.98 -5.33 5.11
CA LYS A 112 10.87 -5.29 6.26
C LYS A 112 11.37 -3.86 6.43
N ILE A 113 11.16 -3.29 7.61
CA ILE A 113 11.86 -2.06 8.02
C ILE A 113 13.32 -2.43 8.30
N THR A 114 14.25 -1.74 7.65
CA THR A 114 15.69 -1.98 7.74
C THR A 114 16.41 -0.94 8.58
N GLY A 115 15.78 0.21 8.82
CA GLY A 115 16.34 1.27 9.66
C GLY A 115 15.30 2.34 10.01
N THR A 116 15.60 3.11 11.04
CA THR A 116 14.76 4.22 11.49
C THR A 116 15.63 5.41 11.90
N GLU A 117 15.36 6.57 11.33
CA GLU A 117 16.07 7.81 11.62
C GLU A 117 15.08 8.84 12.16
N LYS A 118 15.41 9.49 13.28
CA LYS A 118 14.52 10.45 13.96
C LYS A 118 15.12 11.85 13.88
N ASP A 119 14.38 12.79 13.32
CA ASP A 119 14.70 14.22 13.40
C ASP A 119 13.86 14.86 14.50
N LYS A 120 14.48 15.15 15.64
CA LYS A 120 13.82 15.78 16.79
C LYS A 120 13.40 17.22 16.51
N LYS A 121 14.13 17.95 15.66
CA LYS A 121 13.87 19.35 15.32
C LYS A 121 12.67 19.44 14.38
N ALA A 122 12.65 18.63 13.32
CA ALA A 122 11.53 18.58 12.37
C ALA A 122 10.33 17.77 12.91
N LYS A 123 10.52 17.00 14.00
CA LYS A 123 9.55 16.06 14.57
C LYS A 123 9.10 15.01 13.55
N THR A 124 10.06 14.44 12.83
CA THR A 124 9.82 13.43 11.79
C THR A 124 10.55 12.12 12.10
N ILE A 125 10.06 11.06 11.48
CA ILE A 125 10.69 9.73 11.52
C ILE A 125 10.79 9.20 10.10
N THR A 126 11.99 8.86 9.66
CA THR A 126 12.24 8.19 8.37
C THR A 126 12.38 6.70 8.60
N TYR A 127 11.57 5.92 7.88
CA TYR A 127 11.64 4.46 7.87
C TYR A 127 12.30 4.02 6.56
N ASN A 128 13.49 3.45 6.67
CA ASN A 128 14.15 2.73 5.59
C ASN A 128 13.53 1.33 5.51
N TYR A 129 13.20 0.87 4.31
CA TYR A 129 12.55 -0.43 4.13
C TYR A 129 13.04 -1.16 2.90
N THR A 130 12.85 -2.47 2.93
CA THR A 130 12.93 -3.35 1.78
C THR A 130 11.61 -4.09 1.66
N TYR A 131 11.08 -4.21 0.45
CA TYR A 131 9.88 -4.99 0.18
C TYR A 131 10.11 -5.96 -0.97
N GLN A 132 9.38 -7.05 -0.92
CA GLN A 132 9.28 -8.00 -2.00
C GLN A 132 7.87 -7.97 -2.55
N PHE A 133 7.77 -7.99 -3.88
CA PHE A 133 6.49 -8.12 -4.55
C PHE A 133 6.60 -9.08 -5.73
N SER A 134 5.46 -9.63 -6.10
CA SER A 134 5.31 -10.54 -7.21
C SER A 134 4.40 -9.91 -8.25
N GLU A 135 4.84 -9.91 -9.50
CA GLU A 135 4.01 -9.68 -10.67
C GLU A 135 3.55 -11.03 -11.20
N VAL A 136 2.25 -11.26 -11.28
CA VAL A 136 1.66 -12.48 -11.82
C VAL A 136 0.99 -12.13 -13.13
N ASN A 137 1.56 -12.60 -14.24
CA ASN A 137 0.97 -12.40 -15.56
C ASN A 137 -0.40 -13.10 -15.62
N LYS A 138 -1.42 -12.39 -16.11
CA LYS A 138 -2.81 -12.87 -16.05
C LYS A 138 -3.07 -14.07 -16.96
N ASP A 139 -2.40 -14.15 -18.10
CA ASP A 139 -2.64 -15.20 -19.10
C ASP A 139 -1.81 -16.44 -18.79
N THR A 140 -0.49 -16.25 -18.65
CA THR A 140 0.48 -17.35 -18.51
C THR A 140 0.64 -17.84 -17.07
N LYS A 141 0.13 -17.08 -16.08
CA LYS A 141 0.34 -17.29 -14.64
C LYS A 141 1.82 -17.29 -14.21
N LYS A 142 2.75 -16.92 -15.11
CA LYS A 142 4.17 -16.76 -14.78
C LYS A 142 4.32 -15.68 -13.72
N THR A 143 5.15 -15.96 -12.73
CA THR A 143 5.40 -15.06 -11.60
C THR A 143 6.81 -14.50 -11.68
N LYS A 144 6.94 -13.18 -11.72
CA LYS A 144 8.21 -12.46 -11.57
C LYS A 144 8.28 -11.90 -10.16
N LYS A 145 9.33 -12.24 -9.41
CA LYS A 145 9.56 -11.75 -8.06
C LYS A 145 10.62 -10.67 -8.09
N MET A 146 10.37 -9.58 -7.37
CA MET A 146 11.32 -8.47 -7.25
C MET A 146 11.49 -8.09 -5.78
N LYS A 147 12.66 -7.51 -5.49
CA LYS A 147 13.02 -6.99 -4.18
C LYS A 147 13.53 -5.57 -4.38
N LEU A 148 12.86 -4.60 -3.77
CA LEU A 148 13.18 -3.19 -3.88
C LEU A 148 13.35 -2.59 -2.48
N SER A 149 14.08 -1.50 -2.38
CA SER A 149 14.28 -0.75 -1.14
C SER A 149 13.92 0.71 -1.32
N GLY A 150 13.58 1.38 -0.24
CA GLY A 150 13.23 2.80 -0.25
C GLY A 150 13.17 3.38 1.15
N ALA A 151 12.75 4.64 1.23
CA ALA A 151 12.58 5.35 2.49
C ALA A 151 11.30 6.20 2.45
N LEU A 152 10.53 6.18 3.54
CA LEU A 152 9.37 7.04 3.72
C LEU A 152 9.51 7.81 5.03
N THR A 153 9.31 9.12 4.94
CA THR A 153 9.35 10.01 6.10
C THR A 153 7.94 10.30 6.57
N VAL A 154 7.69 10.15 7.86
CA VAL A 154 6.39 10.49 8.47
C VAL A 154 6.50 11.63 9.47
N LYS A 155 5.41 12.37 9.61
CA LYS A 155 5.20 13.41 10.62
C LYS A 155 3.81 13.25 11.24
N LYS A 156 3.63 13.68 12.48
CA LYS A 156 2.32 13.70 13.13
C LYS A 156 1.55 14.97 12.74
N GLU A 157 0.39 14.81 12.11
CA GLU A 157 -0.56 15.87 11.73
C GLU A 157 -1.94 15.53 12.30
N ASN A 158 -2.55 16.44 13.08
CA ASN A 158 -3.86 16.21 13.71
C ASN A 158 -3.97 14.84 14.42
N ASN A 159 -2.96 14.53 15.24
CA ASN A 159 -2.79 13.25 15.93
C ASN A 159 -2.59 11.98 15.08
N ASN A 160 -2.52 12.10 13.76
CA ASN A 160 -2.28 10.98 12.85
C ASN A 160 -0.88 11.05 12.26
N TRP A 161 -0.23 9.90 12.08
CA TRP A 161 1.02 9.85 11.34
C TRP A 161 0.74 9.91 9.85
N LYS A 162 1.48 10.76 9.14
CA LYS A 162 1.31 11.05 7.73
C LYS A 162 2.65 11.02 7.02
N ILE A 163 2.71 10.41 5.85
CA ILE A 163 3.88 10.42 4.97
C ILE A 163 4.01 11.83 4.36
N ILE A 164 5.21 12.42 4.44
CA ILE A 164 5.47 13.81 4.05
C ILE A 164 6.43 13.95 2.85
N ASN A 165 7.12 12.88 2.44
CA ASN A 165 7.93 12.92 1.22
C ASN A 165 7.09 12.60 -0.03
N SER A 166 7.53 13.09 -1.18
CA SER A 166 6.94 12.79 -2.48
C SER A 166 7.19 11.34 -2.86
N ILE A 167 6.14 10.65 -3.33
CA ILE A 167 6.25 9.30 -3.89
C ILE A 167 6.34 9.46 -5.40
N SER A 168 7.50 9.20 -5.98
CA SER A 168 7.62 9.05 -7.44
C SER A 168 7.18 7.64 -7.82
N GLY A 169 6.27 7.53 -8.80
CA GLY A 169 6.21 6.30 -9.60
C GLY A 169 7.54 6.17 -10.33
N ASN A 170 8.17 5.00 -10.23
CA ASN A 170 9.28 4.66 -11.11
C ASN A 170 8.76 4.50 -12.54
#